data_AF-X5QAL4-F1
#
_entry.id   AF-X5QAL4-F1
#
_cell.length_a   1.000
_cell.length_b   1.000
_cell.length_c   1.000
_cell.angle_alpha   90.00
_cell.angle_beta   90.00
_cell.angle_gamma   90.00
#
_symmetry.space_group_name_H-M   'P 1'
#
loop_
_entity.id
_entity.type
_entity.pdbx_description
1 polymer ?
#
loop_
_entity_poly.entity_id
_entity_poly.type
_entity_poly.pdbx_seq_one_letter_code
_entity_poly.pdbx_strand_id
1 'polypeptide(L)'
;MIPSDPYDIPAGIAQKMMPYYDVKLSGEEQQAYDYAMANSNEKGPCCCQCWRWKVYGGLAKFLIREHGFTGKQVVDVWDLSDGCGGGE
;
A
#
# COMPACT_ATOMS: atom_id res chain seq x y z
N MET A 1 6.28 10.55 14.99
CA MET A 1 6.41 9.41 15.92
C MET A 1 5.60 8.27 15.30
N ILE A 2 6.24 7.15 14.94
CA ILE A 2 5.53 5.96 14.46
C ILE A 2 5.13 5.19 15.73
N PRO A 3 3.82 5.03 16.03
CA PRO A 3 3.42 4.25 17.20
C PRO A 3 3.84 2.79 17.01
N SER A 4 4.24 2.13 18.10
CA SER A 4 4.38 0.68 18.11
C SER A 4 3.00 0.08 17.86
N ASP A 5 2.79 -0.50 16.68
CA ASP A 5 1.49 -0.86 16.16
C ASP A 5 1.36 -2.40 15.99
N PRO A 6 0.26 -3.03 16.47
CA PRO A 6 0.02 -4.48 16.60
C PRO A 6 0.01 -5.37 15.35
N TYR A 7 0.34 -4.89 14.14
CA TYR A 7 0.34 -5.71 12.91
C TYR A 7 1.72 -5.87 12.26
N ASP A 8 2.78 -5.56 13.01
CA ASP A 8 4.16 -5.97 12.74
C ASP A 8 4.60 -5.87 11.27
N ILE A 9 4.36 -4.72 10.61
CA ILE A 9 5.26 -4.34 9.51
C ILE A 9 6.58 -4.04 10.20
N PRO A 10 7.65 -4.84 9.98
CA PRO A 10 8.91 -4.58 10.64
C PRO A 10 9.33 -3.14 10.33
N ALA A 11 9.75 -2.38 11.35
CA ALA A 11 10.06 -0.95 11.18
C ALA A 11 11.05 -0.70 10.01
N GLY A 12 11.96 -1.65 9.76
CA GLY A 12 12.88 -1.62 8.63
C GLY A 12 12.21 -1.75 7.26
N ILE A 13 11.08 -2.46 7.12
CA ILE A 13 10.28 -2.50 5.89
C ILE A 13 9.52 -1.19 5.72
N ALA A 14 8.88 -0.69 6.77
CA ALA A 14 8.17 0.59 6.72
C ALA A 14 9.10 1.76 6.29
N GLN A 15 10.31 1.81 6.85
CA GLN A 15 11.32 2.81 6.48
C GLN A 15 11.77 2.71 5.03
N LYS A 16 11.81 1.50 4.45
CA LYS A 16 12.19 1.30 3.04
C LYS A 16 11.06 1.66 2.08
N MET A 17 9.81 1.41 2.46
CA MET A 17 8.65 1.63 1.58
C MET A 17 8.15 3.08 1.61
N MET A 18 8.30 3.79 2.74
CA MET A 18 7.86 5.19 2.84
C MET A 18 8.41 6.10 1.72
N PRO A 19 9.70 6.06 1.36
CA PRO A 19 10.23 6.86 0.25
C PRO A 19 9.62 6.51 -1.12
N TYR A 20 9.21 5.26 -1.33
CA TYR A 20 8.56 4.85 -2.58
C TYR A 20 7.18 5.49 -2.75
N TYR A 21 6.55 5.96 -1.68
CA TYR A 21 5.26 6.66 -1.77
C TYR A 21 5.33 7.91 -2.63
N ASP A 22 6.45 8.63 -2.61
CA ASP A 22 6.66 9.85 -3.39
C ASP A 22 7.26 9.59 -4.78
N VAL A 23 7.59 8.33 -5.10
CA VAL A 23 8.07 7.95 -6.44
C VAL A 23 6.94 8.13 -7.45
N LYS A 24 7.29 8.76 -8.58
CA LYS A 24 6.39 8.91 -9.72
C LYS A 24 6.43 7.63 -10.55
N LEU A 25 5.25 7.05 -10.77
CA LEU A 25 5.05 5.93 -11.67
C LEU A 25 4.96 6.41 -13.12
N SER A 26 5.28 5.52 -14.07
CA SER A 26 4.96 5.70 -15.49
C SER A 26 3.44 5.67 -15.73
N GLY A 27 2.99 5.97 -16.95
CA GLY A 27 1.55 5.98 -17.25
C GLY A 27 0.86 4.63 -17.02
N GLU A 28 1.48 3.53 -17.46
CA GLU A 28 0.96 2.17 -17.28
C GLU A 28 1.01 1.72 -15.82
N GLU A 29 2.11 2.02 -15.13
CA GLU A 29 2.27 1.73 -13.71
C GLU A 29 1.24 2.49 -12.87
N GLN A 30 0.99 3.77 -13.19
CA GLN A 30 0.01 4.60 -12.50
C GLN A 30 -1.41 4.06 -12.71
N GLN A 31 -1.74 3.54 -13.90
CA GLN A 31 -3.03 2.88 -14.13
C GLN A 31 -3.24 1.66 -13.23
N ALA A 32 -2.20 0.85 -13.01
CA ALA A 32 -2.26 -0.26 -12.07
C ALA A 32 -2.50 0.22 -10.62
N TYR A 33 -1.80 1.28 -10.21
CA TYR A 33 -1.98 1.88 -8.89
C TYR A 33 -3.38 2.47 -8.69
N ASP A 34 -3.87 3.24 -9.66
CA ASP A 34 -5.19 3.87 -9.63
C ASP A 34 -6.31 2.84 -9.67
N TYR A 35 -6.12 1.75 -10.41
CA TYR A 35 -7.02 0.60 -10.36
C TYR A 35 -7.12 0.06 -8.93
N ALA A 36 -5.99 -0.13 -8.25
CA ALA A 36 -6.02 -0.65 -6.88
C ALA A 36 -6.69 0.33 -5.90
N MET A 37 -6.45 1.63 -6.05
CA MET A 37 -7.12 2.67 -5.28
C MET A 37 -8.64 2.61 -5.43
N ALA A 38 -9.15 2.33 -6.63
CA ALA A 38 -10.58 2.26 -6.88
C ALA A 38 -11.22 0.93 -6.46
N ASN A 39 -10.47 -0.16 -6.44
CA ASN A 39 -11.02 -1.53 -6.33
C ASN A 39 -10.74 -2.24 -5.00
N SER A 40 -9.80 -1.76 -4.18
CA SER A 40 -9.61 -2.26 -2.81
C SER A 40 -10.82 -1.98 -1.92
N ASN A 41 -10.95 -2.76 -0.84
CA ASN A 41 -12.05 -2.64 0.12
C ASN A 41 -12.10 -1.24 0.73
N GLU A 42 -10.93 -0.75 1.18
CA GLU A 42 -10.78 0.56 1.80
C GLU A 42 -10.66 1.73 0.82
N LYS A 43 -10.82 1.47 -0.49
CA LYS A 43 -10.59 2.48 -1.55
C LYS A 43 -9.23 3.15 -1.44
N GLY A 44 -8.22 2.35 -1.13
CA GLY A 44 -6.85 2.78 -0.93
C GLY A 44 -6.02 1.76 -0.15
N PRO A 45 -4.76 2.12 0.18
CA PRO A 45 -3.82 1.23 0.86
C PRO A 45 -4.18 0.92 2.32
N CYS A 46 -5.13 1.66 2.91
CA CYS A 46 -5.56 1.54 4.30
C CYS A 46 -6.83 2.39 4.51
N CYS A 47 -7.63 2.08 5.53
CA CYS A 47 -8.84 2.81 5.92
C CYS A 47 -8.64 4.31 6.23
N CYS A 48 -7.41 4.74 6.51
CA CYS A 48 -7.10 6.15 6.79
C CYS A 48 -5.76 6.57 6.20
N GLN A 49 -5.64 7.86 5.85
CA GLN A 49 -4.42 8.48 5.33
C GLN A 49 -3.36 8.71 6.44
N CYS A 50 -3.00 7.65 7.15
CA CYS A 50 -1.99 7.65 8.21
C CYS A 50 -0.61 7.22 7.69
N TRP A 51 0.34 6.96 8.59
CA TRP A 51 1.67 6.49 8.19
C TRP A 51 1.62 5.14 7.45
N ARG A 52 0.65 4.27 7.75
CA ARG A 52 0.43 3.00 7.03
C ARG A 52 0.01 3.20 5.60
N TRP A 53 -0.82 4.21 5.32
CA TRP A 53 -1.17 4.59 3.96
C TRP A 53 0.08 4.85 3.12
N LYS A 54 1.03 5.59 3.68
CA LYS A 54 2.31 5.86 2.99
C LYS A 54 3.14 4.60 2.82
N VAL A 55 3.18 3.72 3.81
CA VAL A 55 3.93 2.46 3.74
C VAL A 55 3.33 1.52 2.69
N TYR A 56 2.03 1.25 2.74
CA TYR A 56 1.36 0.33 1.81
C TYR A 56 1.21 0.91 0.41
N GLY A 57 1.01 2.24 0.29
CA GLY A 57 1.08 2.93 -0.98
C GLY A 57 2.47 2.87 -1.59
N GLY A 58 3.51 3.07 -0.78
CA GLY A 58 4.90 2.90 -1.21
C GLY A 58 5.23 1.46 -1.61
N LEU A 59 4.76 0.48 -0.84
CA LEU A 59 4.89 -0.94 -1.17
C LEU A 59 4.24 -1.28 -2.51
N ALA A 60 3.01 -0.80 -2.76
CA ALA A 60 2.34 -1.00 -4.03
C ALA A 60 3.13 -0.41 -5.20
N LYS A 61 3.65 0.82 -5.05
CA LYS A 61 4.50 1.45 -6.07
C LYS A 61 5.78 0.65 -6.33
N PHE A 62 6.42 0.14 -5.28
CA PHE A 62 7.57 -0.74 -5.39
C PHE A 62 7.22 -2.04 -6.15
N LEU A 63 6.14 -2.71 -5.79
CA LEU A 63 5.71 -3.95 -6.43
C LEU A 63 5.33 -3.75 -7.90
N ILE A 64 4.64 -2.66 -8.23
CA ILE A 64 4.29 -2.34 -9.62
C ILE A 64 5.58 -2.10 -10.44
N ARG A 65 6.46 -1.23 -9.95
CA ARG A 65 7.65 -0.79 -10.68
C ARG A 65 8.74 -1.85 -10.80
N GLU A 66 9.05 -2.53 -9.70
CA GLU A 66 10.20 -3.44 -9.63
C GLU A 66 9.82 -4.89 -9.90
N HIS A 67 8.55 -5.25 -9.70
CA HIS A 67 8.05 -6.63 -9.85
C HIS A 67 6.92 -6.78 -10.87
N GLY A 68 6.51 -5.71 -11.55
CA GLY A 68 5.50 -5.75 -12.61
C GLY A 68 4.10 -6.12 -12.12
N PHE A 69 3.77 -5.82 -10.86
CA PHE A 69 2.45 -6.13 -10.32
C PHE A 69 1.34 -5.37 -11.07
N THR A 70 0.24 -6.08 -11.31
CA THR A 70 -1.00 -5.51 -11.84
C THR A 70 -1.82 -4.90 -10.72
N GLY A 71 -2.77 -4.01 -11.08
CA GLY A 71 -3.65 -3.39 -10.10
C GLY A 71 -4.45 -4.40 -9.26
N LYS A 72 -4.85 -5.53 -9.85
CA LYS A 72 -5.54 -6.61 -9.12
C LYS A 72 -4.65 -7.25 -8.05
N GLN A 73 -3.38 -7.53 -8.37
CA GLN A 73 -2.45 -8.07 -7.38
C GLN A 73 -2.18 -7.08 -6.24
N VAL A 74 -2.21 -5.77 -6.52
CA VAL A 74 -2.09 -4.75 -5.49
C VAL A 74 -3.34 -4.69 -4.61
N VAL A 75 -4.54 -4.82 -5.17
CA VAL A 75 -5.79 -4.98 -4.39
C VAL A 75 -5.67 -6.16 -3.44
N ASP A 76 -5.28 -7.33 -3.95
CA ASP A 76 -5.13 -8.53 -3.12
C ASP A 76 -4.14 -8.29 -1.96
N VAL A 77 -3.03 -7.57 -2.21
CA VAL A 77 -2.06 -7.22 -1.16
C VAL A 77 -2.65 -6.28 -0.10
N TRP A 78 -3.38 -5.24 -0.50
CA TRP A 78 -3.98 -4.30 0.44
C TRP A 78 -5.12 -4.93 1.24
N ASP A 79 -6.00 -5.69 0.59
CA ASP A 79 -7.14 -6.34 1.23
C ASP A 79 -6.70 -7.48 2.17
N LEU A 80 -5.59 -8.19 1.87
CA LEU A 80 -4.98 -9.13 2.82
C LEU A 80 -4.34 -8.44 4.02
N SER A 81 -3.96 -7.18 3.82
CA SER A 81 -3.26 -6.36 4.81
C SER A 81 -4.19 -5.45 5.61
N ASP A 82 -5.51 -5.62 5.45
CA ASP A 82 -6.54 -4.91 6.21
C ASP A 82 -6.49 -5.28 7.71
N GLY A 83 -5.53 -4.68 8.40
CA GLY A 83 -5.44 -4.62 9.85
C GLY A 83 -6.29 -3.48 10.44
N CYS A 84 -7.08 -2.77 9.63
CA CYS A 84 -8.13 -1.89 10.13
C CYS A 84 -9.28 -2.78 10.60
N GLY A 85 -9.11 -3.42 11.76
CA GLY A 85 -10.03 -4.42 12.31
C GLY A 85 -11.48 -4.21 11.88
N GLY A 86 -11.91 -4.99 10.88
CA GLY A 86 -13.32 -5.24 10.66
C GLY A 86 -13.80 -5.96 11.91
N GLY A 87 -14.35 -5.20 12.85
CA GLY A 87 -15.14 -5.77 13.92
C GLY A 87 -16.21 -6.67 13.28
N GLU A 88 -16.27 -7.89 13.78
CA GLU A 88 -17.43 -8.78 13.82
C GLU A 88 -18.76 -8.23 13.27
#